data_AF-A0A4V2QMV3-F1
#
_entry.id   AF-A0A4V2QMV3-F1
#
_cell.length_a   1.000
_cell.length_b   1.000
_cell.length_c   1.000
_cell.angle_alpha   90.00
_cell.angle_beta   90.00
_cell.angle_gamma   90.00
#
_symmetry.space_group_name_H-M   'P 1'
#
loop_
_entity.id
_entity.type
_entity.pdbx_description
1 polymer ?
#
loop_
_entity_poly.entity_id
_entity_poly.type
_entity_poly.pdbx_seq_one_letter_code
_entity_poly.pdbx_strand_id
1 'polypeptide(L)'
;MKMARPWCFATVSLAGCGAEPLCSSDVTHVARDIGSDRYAVTATRDCDATTDYATIVRIGRASELQSAASEVFVADSNHGAAAERPGGAIWVKVVWTAPGQLSVAYDSRARVFKRVLDAKGASIRYKTGVPYSRP
;
A
#
# COMPACT_ATOMS: atom_id res chain seq x y z
N MET A 1 41.86 -56.90 -11.88
CA MET A 1 41.09 -55.96 -12.74
C MET A 1 39.68 -55.82 -12.20
N LYS A 2 39.30 -54.60 -11.78
CA LYS A 2 37.96 -53.97 -11.87
C LYS A 2 37.98 -52.69 -11.04
N MET A 3 38.22 -51.57 -11.71
CA MET A 3 38.12 -50.22 -11.17
C MET A 3 36.64 -49.86 -10.98
N ALA A 4 36.25 -49.48 -9.76
CA ALA A 4 34.96 -48.83 -9.52
C ALA A 4 35.13 -47.32 -9.72
N ARG A 5 34.50 -46.77 -10.75
CA ARG A 5 34.41 -45.31 -10.99
C ARG A 5 33.31 -44.74 -10.09
N PRO A 6 33.58 -43.74 -9.24
CA PRO A 6 32.52 -43.03 -8.55
C PRO A 6 31.86 -42.04 -9.52
N TRP A 7 30.55 -42.16 -9.65
CA TRP A 7 29.71 -41.30 -10.46
C TRP A 7 29.52 -39.97 -9.70
N CYS A 8 30.26 -38.93 -10.08
CA CYS A 8 29.99 -37.58 -9.62
C CYS A 8 28.65 -37.10 -10.20
N PHE A 9 27.58 -37.22 -9.42
CA PHE A 9 26.35 -36.48 -9.64
C PHE A 9 26.63 -35.00 -9.34
N ALA A 10 26.97 -34.23 -10.37
CA ALA A 10 27.02 -32.78 -10.29
C ALA A 10 25.59 -32.25 -10.18
N THR A 11 25.18 -31.91 -8.96
CA THR A 11 23.89 -31.27 -8.67
C THR A 11 23.98 -29.82 -9.13
N VAL A 12 23.44 -29.53 -10.32
CA VAL A 12 23.28 -28.17 -10.83
C VAL A 12 22.25 -27.47 -9.94
N SER A 13 22.75 -26.61 -9.05
CA SER A 13 21.91 -25.75 -8.23
C SER A 13 21.45 -24.61 -9.11
N LEU A 14 20.19 -24.65 -9.56
CA LEU A 14 19.55 -23.46 -10.14
C LEU A 14 19.46 -22.41 -9.03
N ALA A 15 20.37 -21.43 -9.07
CA ALA A 15 20.19 -20.17 -8.38
C ALA A 15 18.97 -19.50 -9.02
N GLY A 16 17.78 -19.72 -8.43
CA GLY A 16 16.60 -18.94 -8.75
C GLY A 16 16.93 -17.48 -8.49
N CYS A 17 16.89 -16.65 -9.54
CA CYS A 17 16.99 -15.21 -9.42
C CYS A 17 15.95 -14.75 -8.39
N GLY A 18 16.41 -14.06 -7.35
CA GLY A 18 15.53 -13.48 -6.34
C GLY A 18 14.53 -12.57 -7.05
N ALA A 19 13.25 -12.80 -6.79
CA ALA A 19 12.20 -11.86 -7.14
C ALA A 19 12.42 -10.58 -6.32
N GLU A 20 13.20 -9.65 -6.85
CA GLU A 20 13.07 -8.23 -6.48
C GLU A 20 11.57 -7.91 -6.61
N PRO A 21 10.92 -7.32 -5.61
CA PRO A 21 9.52 -7.00 -5.74
C PRO A 21 9.41 -5.98 -6.88
N LEU A 22 8.80 -6.38 -7.99
CA LEU A 22 8.46 -5.53 -9.15
C LEU A 22 7.52 -4.37 -8.79
N CYS A 23 7.23 -4.18 -7.50
CA CYS A 23 6.36 -3.14 -6.99
C CYS A 23 7.15 -2.16 -6.12
N SER A 24 7.14 -0.90 -6.53
CA SER A 24 7.65 0.21 -5.74
C SER A 24 6.50 0.93 -5.03
N SER A 25 6.77 1.55 -3.89
CA SER A 25 5.77 2.38 -3.21
C SER A 25 6.39 3.71 -2.82
N ASP A 26 5.71 4.81 -3.15
CA ASP A 26 6.13 6.16 -2.82
C ASP A 26 5.17 6.80 -1.82
N VAL A 27 5.71 7.42 -0.77
CA VAL A 27 4.92 7.98 0.32
C VAL A 27 4.49 9.40 -0.01
N THR A 28 3.19 9.60 -0.17
CA THR A 28 2.62 10.90 -0.54
C THR A 28 2.17 11.72 0.66
N HIS A 29 1.79 11.08 1.77
CA HIS A 29 1.34 11.79 2.96
C HIS A 29 1.49 10.97 4.24
N VAL A 30 1.81 11.64 5.36
CA VAL A 30 1.83 11.02 6.71
C VAL A 30 0.99 11.87 7.66
N ALA A 31 -0.06 11.28 8.24
CA ALA A 31 -0.89 11.88 9.27
C ALA A 31 -0.59 11.24 10.64
N ARG A 32 -0.22 12.06 11.63
CA ARG A 32 0.09 11.59 12.99
C ARG A 32 -1.13 11.66 13.90
N ASP A 33 -1.35 10.63 14.70
CA ASP A 33 -2.42 10.59 15.68
C ASP A 33 -2.05 11.44 16.91
N ILE A 34 -2.91 12.37 17.30
CA ILE A 34 -2.64 13.24 18.44
C ILE A 34 -2.85 12.45 19.73
N GLY A 35 -1.86 12.46 20.62
CA GLY A 35 -1.95 11.76 21.91
C GLY A 35 -1.62 10.27 21.86
N SER A 36 -1.08 9.77 20.74
CA SER A 36 -0.49 8.42 20.66
C SER A 36 0.74 8.39 19.76
N ASP A 37 1.38 7.24 19.63
CA ASP A 37 2.51 6.99 18.72
C ASP A 37 2.06 6.44 17.35
N ARG A 38 0.76 6.43 17.06
CA ARG A 38 0.24 5.96 15.77
C ARG A 38 0.46 6.98 14.66
N TYR A 39 0.60 6.46 13.45
CA TYR A 39 0.51 7.25 12.23
C TYR A 39 -0.32 6.52 11.18
N ALA A 40 -0.85 7.28 10.24
CA ALA A 40 -1.41 6.78 8.99
C ALA A 40 -0.57 7.32 7.84
N VAL A 41 -0.07 6.44 6.98
CA VAL A 41 0.70 6.79 5.78
C VAL A 41 -0.16 6.53 4.54
N THR A 42 -0.20 7.50 3.64
CA THR A 42 -0.74 7.34 2.29
C THR A 42 0.43 7.18 1.34
N ALA A 43 0.34 6.18 0.47
CA ALA A 43 1.35 5.89 -0.52
C ALA A 43 0.71 5.54 -1.87
N THR A 44 1.44 5.76 -2.94
CA THR A 44 1.17 5.19 -4.26
C THR A 44 1.96 3.89 -4.38
N ARG A 45 1.43 2.91 -5.09
CA ARG A 45 2.16 1.69 -5.45
C ARG A 45 2.07 1.50 -6.96
N ASP A 46 3.24 1.42 -7.57
CA ASP A 46 3.45 1.07 -8.96
C ASP A 46 4.00 -0.35 -9.01
N CYS A 47 3.53 -1.17 -9.94
CA CYS A 47 3.99 -2.54 -10.12
C CYS A 47 4.52 -2.83 -11.53
N ASP A 48 4.77 -1.78 -12.34
CA ASP A 48 5.30 -1.78 -13.72
C ASP A 48 4.49 -2.58 -14.77
N ALA A 49 3.75 -3.62 -14.35
CA ALA A 49 2.98 -4.54 -15.19
C ALA A 49 1.51 -4.12 -15.36
N THR A 50 1.00 -3.24 -14.50
CA THR A 50 -0.37 -2.70 -14.57
C THR A 50 -0.29 -1.21 -14.87
N THR A 51 -1.09 -0.72 -15.82
CA THR A 51 -1.11 0.70 -16.22
C THR A 51 -1.55 1.65 -15.11
N ASP A 52 -2.12 1.14 -14.03
CA ASP A 52 -2.80 1.94 -13.01
C ASP A 52 -2.05 1.84 -11.67
N TYR A 53 -1.84 2.98 -11.03
CA TYR A 53 -1.28 3.09 -9.69
C TYR A 53 -2.33 2.70 -8.64
N ALA A 54 -1.90 2.02 -7.59
CA ALA A 54 -2.75 1.80 -6.41
C ALA A 54 -2.47 2.86 -5.35
N THR A 55 -3.52 3.45 -4.79
CA THR A 55 -3.45 4.27 -3.58
C THR A 55 -3.64 3.39 -2.35
N ILE A 56 -2.70 3.48 -1.43
CA ILE A 56 -2.63 2.66 -0.23
C ILE A 56 -2.67 3.58 1.00
N VAL A 57 -3.46 3.21 2.00
CA VAL A 57 -3.33 3.76 3.35
C VAL A 57 -2.87 2.65 4.29
N ARG A 58 -1.80 2.91 5.05
CA ARG A 58 -1.32 2.01 6.11
C ARG A 58 -1.38 2.69 7.47
N ILE A 59 -1.61 1.93 8.52
CA ILE A 59 -1.52 2.39 9.92
C ILE A 59 -0.38 1.67 10.61
N GLY A 60 0.50 2.44 11.24
CA GLY A 60 1.66 1.92 11.97
C GLY A 60 1.86 2.63 13.31
N ARG A 61 2.81 2.11 14.09
CA ARG A 61 3.34 2.72 15.32
C ARG A 61 4.69 3.35 15.04
N ALA A 62 5.10 4.37 15.79
CA ALA A 62 6.34 5.12 15.55
C ALA A 62 7.61 4.23 15.52
N SER A 63 7.59 3.09 16.20
CA SER A 63 8.67 2.10 16.19
C SER A 63 8.70 1.19 14.94
N GLU A 64 7.67 1.26 14.08
CA GLU A 64 7.50 0.42 12.90
C GLU A 64 7.89 1.17 11.63
N LEU A 65 8.64 0.49 10.75
CA LEU A 65 8.87 0.96 9.39
C LEU A 65 7.54 1.11 8.65
N GLN A 66 7.42 2.15 7.82
CA GLN A 66 6.20 2.43 7.06
C GLN A 66 5.84 1.31 6.08
N SER A 67 6.82 0.59 5.56
CA SER A 67 6.64 -0.60 4.72
C SER A 67 6.08 -1.81 5.49
N ALA A 68 6.29 -1.86 6.81
CA ALA A 68 5.79 -2.91 7.69
C ALA A 68 4.44 -2.55 8.37
N ALA A 69 3.95 -1.33 8.16
CA ALA A 69 2.67 -0.87 8.67
C ALA A 69 1.50 -1.67 8.06
N SER A 70 0.37 -1.73 8.79
CA SER A 70 -0.78 -2.52 8.36
C SER A 70 -1.55 -1.79 7.26
N GLU A 71 -1.66 -2.40 6.06
CA GLU A 71 -2.50 -1.87 4.98
C GLU A 71 -3.98 -1.92 5.35
N VAL A 72 -4.63 -0.77 5.42
CA VAL A 72 -6.04 -0.65 5.81
C VAL A 72 -6.96 -0.26 4.66
N PHE A 73 -6.42 0.39 3.64
CA PHE A 73 -7.15 0.82 2.46
C PHE A 73 -6.28 0.62 1.22
N VAL A 74 -6.85 0.03 0.17
CA VAL A 74 -6.22 -0.11 -1.15
C VAL A 74 -7.28 0.14 -2.21
N ALA A 75 -7.04 1.11 -3.09
CA ALA A 75 -7.94 1.44 -4.19
C ALA A 75 -7.15 1.99 -5.38
N ASP A 76 -7.70 1.87 -6.59
CA ASP A 76 -7.16 2.49 -7.80
C ASP A 76 -8.19 3.44 -8.44
N SER A 77 -7.81 4.07 -9.56
CA SER A 77 -8.68 5.02 -10.26
C SER A 77 -9.86 4.39 -10.98
N ASN A 78 -9.98 3.06 -10.98
CA ASN A 78 -10.95 2.31 -11.78
C ASN A 78 -10.84 2.71 -13.27
N HIS A 79 -9.66 2.49 -13.86
CA HIS A 79 -9.38 2.81 -15.26
C HIS A 79 -9.62 4.31 -15.59
N GLY A 80 -9.19 5.20 -14.68
CA GLY A 80 -9.32 6.65 -14.84
C GLY A 80 -10.71 7.23 -14.50
N ALA A 81 -11.64 6.43 -13.97
CA ALA A 81 -12.95 6.95 -13.55
C ALA A 81 -12.85 7.93 -12.37
N ALA A 82 -11.97 7.67 -11.40
CA ALA A 82 -11.60 8.60 -10.35
C ALA A 82 -10.41 9.46 -10.79
N ALA A 83 -10.44 10.74 -10.41
CA ALA A 83 -9.35 11.64 -10.76
C ALA A 83 -8.09 11.30 -9.97
N GLU A 84 -7.00 11.09 -10.70
CA GLU A 84 -5.67 10.92 -10.13
C GLU A 84 -5.00 12.28 -9.89
N ARG A 85 -4.16 12.34 -8.87
CA ARG A 85 -3.25 13.46 -8.60
C ARG A 85 -1.90 13.19 -9.27
N PRO A 86 -1.02 14.20 -9.39
CA PRO A 86 0.38 13.95 -9.75
C PRO A 86 0.96 12.80 -8.90
N GLY A 87 1.55 11.80 -9.56
CA GLY A 87 2.03 10.56 -8.93
C GLY A 87 1.04 9.39 -8.93
N GLY A 88 -0.13 9.51 -9.59
CA GLY A 88 -1.05 8.38 -9.83
C GLY A 88 -1.99 8.03 -8.68
N ALA A 89 -1.86 8.68 -7.51
CA ALA A 89 -2.81 8.47 -6.41
C ALA A 89 -4.19 9.03 -6.76
N ILE A 90 -5.26 8.29 -6.44
CA ILE A 90 -6.61 8.85 -6.41
C ILE A 90 -6.69 9.96 -5.35
N TRP A 91 -7.69 10.83 -5.48
CA TRP A 91 -8.00 11.75 -4.39
C TRP A 91 -8.36 10.96 -3.12
N VAL A 92 -7.53 11.12 -2.09
CA VAL A 92 -7.77 10.65 -0.73
C VAL A 92 -7.44 11.77 0.26
N LYS A 93 -8.17 11.82 1.37
CA LYS A 93 -7.93 12.69 2.52
C LYS A 93 -7.96 11.84 3.78
N VAL A 94 -6.81 11.74 4.45
CA VAL A 94 -6.60 10.95 5.65
C VAL A 94 -6.37 11.88 6.82
N VAL A 95 -7.24 11.84 7.84
CA VAL A 95 -7.18 12.75 8.99
C VAL A 95 -7.56 12.01 10.27
N TRP A 96 -6.77 12.19 11.32
CA TRP A 96 -7.15 11.82 12.68
C TRP A 96 -8.15 12.83 13.23
N THR A 97 -9.36 12.37 13.52
CA THR A 97 -10.46 13.23 14.00
C THR A 97 -10.53 13.32 15.52
N ALA A 98 -9.98 12.32 16.20
CA ALA A 98 -9.76 12.23 17.64
C ALA A 98 -8.68 11.16 17.88
N PRO A 99 -8.12 11.05 19.11
CA PRO A 99 -7.14 10.02 19.42
C PRO A 99 -7.65 8.62 19.05
N GLY A 100 -6.95 7.94 18.14
CA GLY A 100 -7.33 6.60 17.67
C GLY A 100 -8.54 6.55 16.72
N GLN A 101 -9.06 7.68 16.25
CA GLN A 101 -10.20 7.76 15.33
C GLN A 101 -9.75 8.34 13.98
N LEU A 102 -9.53 7.47 13.00
CA LEU A 102 -9.09 7.85 11.66
C LEU A 102 -10.28 8.03 10.72
N SER A 103 -10.32 9.16 10.00
CA SER A 103 -11.23 9.37 8.88
C SER A 103 -10.46 9.26 7.57
N VAL A 104 -10.94 8.40 6.66
CA VAL A 104 -10.42 8.25 5.30
C VAL A 104 -11.54 8.61 4.31
N ALA A 105 -11.41 9.77 3.68
CA ALA A 105 -12.29 10.19 2.59
C ALA A 105 -11.63 9.93 1.23
N TYR A 106 -12.34 9.34 0.27
CA TYR A 106 -11.81 9.00 -1.05
C TYR A 106 -12.81 9.24 -2.19
N ASP A 107 -12.33 9.29 -3.43
CA ASP A 107 -13.18 9.48 -4.62
C ASP A 107 -14.18 8.32 -4.75
N SER A 108 -15.47 8.64 -4.84
CA SER A 108 -16.55 7.63 -4.93
C SER A 108 -16.47 6.77 -6.19
N ARG A 109 -15.73 7.20 -7.22
CA ARG A 109 -15.57 6.48 -8.49
C ARG A 109 -14.40 5.48 -8.48
N ALA A 110 -13.58 5.52 -7.43
CA ALA A 110 -12.44 4.63 -7.28
C ALA A 110 -12.89 3.18 -7.04
N ARG A 111 -12.13 2.22 -7.55
CA ARG A 111 -12.36 0.80 -7.27
C ARG A 111 -11.56 0.42 -6.04
N VAL A 112 -12.26 -0.07 -5.02
CA VAL A 112 -11.67 -0.40 -3.71
C VAL A 112 -11.44 -1.91 -3.62
N PHE A 113 -10.20 -2.30 -3.34
CA PHE A 113 -9.79 -3.69 -3.15
C PHE A 113 -9.69 -4.10 -1.68
N LYS A 114 -9.34 -3.15 -0.81
CA LYS A 114 -9.20 -3.40 0.63
C LYS A 114 -9.77 -2.25 1.44
N ARG A 115 -10.52 -2.59 2.49
CA ARG A 115 -11.06 -1.64 3.45
C ARG A 115 -11.34 -2.34 4.78
N VAL A 116 -10.56 -2.06 5.81
CA VAL A 116 -10.74 -2.64 7.16
C VAL A 116 -11.18 -1.55 8.14
N LEU A 117 -11.98 -1.91 9.15
CA LEU A 117 -12.58 -0.93 10.06
C LEU A 117 -11.70 -0.57 11.26
N ASP A 118 -10.64 -1.34 11.49
CA ASP A 118 -9.71 -1.13 12.58
C ASP A 118 -8.33 -1.73 12.26
N ALA A 119 -7.29 -1.12 12.82
CA ALA A 119 -5.93 -1.66 12.82
C ALA A 119 -5.09 -0.97 13.89
N LYS A 120 -4.18 -1.73 14.53
CA LYS A 120 -3.20 -1.20 15.50
C LYS A 120 -3.83 -0.37 16.64
N GLY A 121 -5.09 -0.65 17.01
CA GLY A 121 -5.83 0.09 18.04
C GLY A 121 -6.40 1.44 17.57
N ALA A 122 -6.52 1.67 16.26
CA ALA A 122 -7.29 2.75 15.67
C ALA A 122 -8.59 2.23 15.06
N SER A 123 -9.68 2.97 15.22
CA SER A 123 -10.94 2.77 14.51
C SER A 123 -10.97 3.67 13.27
N ILE A 124 -11.49 3.14 12.17
CA ILE A 124 -11.41 3.76 10.85
C ILE A 124 -12.82 3.99 10.30
N ARG A 125 -13.11 5.24 9.93
CA ARG A 125 -14.35 5.64 9.28
C ARG A 125 -14.07 6.06 7.85
N TYR A 126 -14.80 5.45 6.92
CA TYR A 126 -14.70 5.75 5.50
C TYR A 126 -15.82 6.67 5.05
N LYS A 127 -15.46 7.62 4.19
CA LYS A 127 -16.42 8.49 3.51
C LYS A 127 -16.08 8.53 2.03
N THR A 128 -17.09 8.51 1.18
CA THR A 128 -16.93 8.71 -0.26
C THR A 128 -17.37 10.13 -0.62
N GLY A 129 -16.79 10.68 -1.68
CA GLY A 129 -17.21 11.95 -2.26
C GLY A 129 -16.56 12.14 -3.63
N VAL A 130 -16.94 13.19 -4.34
CA VAL A 130 -16.26 13.60 -5.58
C VAL A 130 -15.38 14.80 -5.25
N PRO A 131 -14.07 14.77 -5.58
CA PRO A 131 -13.23 15.94 -5.39
C PRO A 131 -13.74 17.08 -6.27
N TYR A 132 -13.76 18.30 -5.73
CA TYR A 132 -14.12 19.48 -6.48
C TYR A 132 -12.98 19.80 -7.46
N SER A 133 -13.11 19.41 -8.73
CA SER A 133 -12.26 19.91 -9.80
C SER A 133 -12.62 21.37 -10.03
N ARG A 134 -11.67 22.29 -9.82
CA ARG A 134 -11.84 23.65 -10.34
C ARG A 134 -11.86 23.57 -11.88
N PRO A 135 -12.82 24.24 -12.56
CA PRO A 135 -12.84 24.32 -14.01
C PRO A 135 -11.59 25.01 -14.56
#